data_AF-A0A6M6E367-F1
#
_entry.id   AF-A0A6M6E367-F1
#
_cell.length_a   1.000
_cell.length_b   1.000
_cell.length_c   1.000
_cell.angle_alpha   90.00
_cell.angle_beta   90.00
_cell.angle_gamma   90.00
#
_symmetry.space_group_name_H-M   'P 1'
#
loop_
_entity.id
_entity.type
_entity.pdbx_description
1 polymer ?
#
loop_
_entity_poly.entity_id
_entity_poly.type
_entity_poly.pdbx_seq_one_letter_code
_entity_poly.pdbx_strand_id
1 'polypeptide(L)'
;MKKIGYVFVGLLLLVGTIYFLFIHERRGIDTVYLIPNGYTGCVGVFYEVEGKPPLKVQNEKIIHKISKDGRLETSSPESFGWYSRIDSGWHNSEYYYVDNQGKKVKKLNWEKDINWEMTAEDEYNGNYFTFFVGGRDDASTPQPECFSQ
;
A
#
# COMPACT_ATOMS: atom_id res chain seq x y z
N MET A 1 -45.11 20.24 -22.76
CA MET A 1 -44.80 19.46 -21.52
C MET A 1 -44.10 18.13 -21.82
N LYS A 2 -44.61 17.25 -22.70
CA LYS A 2 -43.97 15.94 -23.00
C LYS A 2 -42.52 16.04 -23.55
N LYS A 3 -42.24 17.02 -24.42
CA LYS A 3 -40.88 17.26 -24.98
C LYS A 3 -39.84 17.64 -23.92
N ILE A 4 -40.24 18.41 -22.91
CA ILE A 4 -39.36 18.82 -21.79
C ILE A 4 -39.05 17.60 -20.90
N GLY A 5 -40.02 16.71 -20.70
CA GLY A 5 -39.81 15.45 -19.97
C GLY A 5 -38.76 14.55 -20.62
N TYR A 6 -38.78 14.41 -21.96
CA TYR A 6 -37.79 13.58 -22.66
C TYR A 6 -36.37 14.15 -22.60
N VAL A 7 -36.22 15.49 -22.65
CA VAL A 7 -34.91 16.13 -22.48
C VAL A 7 -34.36 15.91 -21.07
N PHE A 8 -35.21 15.98 -20.04
CA PHE A 8 -34.80 15.76 -18.66
C PHE A 8 -34.39 14.31 -18.39
N VAL A 9 -35.13 13.34 -18.93
CA VAL A 9 -34.78 11.91 -18.86
C VAL A 9 -33.48 11.63 -19.61
N GLY A 10 -33.30 12.22 -20.80
CA GLY A 10 -32.06 12.12 -21.57
C GLY A 10 -30.86 12.66 -20.78
N LEU A 11 -31.00 13.80 -20.11
CA LEU A 11 -29.95 14.39 -19.28
C LEU A 11 -29.60 13.50 -18.08
N LEU A 12 -30.60 12.95 -17.38
CA LEU A 12 -30.39 12.04 -16.24
C LEU A 12 -29.65 10.76 -16.66
N LEU A 13 -30.01 10.19 -17.82
CA LEU A 13 -29.31 9.03 -18.36
C LEU A 13 -27.86 9.38 -18.74
N LEU A 14 -27.63 10.56 -19.31
CA LEU A 14 -26.28 11.04 -19.67
C LEU A 14 -25.40 11.22 -18.42
N VAL A 15 -25.94 11.84 -17.38
CA VAL A 15 -25.25 12.01 -16.08
C VAL A 15 -24.99 10.66 -15.42
N GLY A 16 -25.96 9.75 -15.41
CA GLY A 16 -25.79 8.40 -14.89
C GLY A 16 -24.74 7.58 -15.65
N THR A 17 -24.68 7.74 -16.98
CA THR A 17 -23.68 7.07 -17.82
C THR A 17 -22.28 7.65 -17.59
N ILE A 18 -22.15 8.98 -17.48
CA ILE A 18 -20.88 9.63 -17.13
C ILE A 18 -20.43 9.18 -15.73
N TYR A 19 -21.34 9.14 -14.74
CA TYR A 19 -21.01 8.65 -13.40
C TYR A 19 -20.56 7.19 -13.43
N PHE A 20 -21.27 6.31 -14.15
CA PHE A 20 -20.91 4.90 -14.26
C PHE A 20 -19.57 4.68 -14.97
N LEU A 21 -19.28 5.45 -16.04
CA LEU A 21 -18.04 5.32 -16.82
C LEU A 21 -16.83 5.95 -16.14
N PHE A 22 -17.01 7.02 -15.36
CA PHE A 22 -15.90 7.81 -14.81
C PHE A 22 -15.75 7.72 -13.28
N ILE A 23 -16.76 7.27 -12.53
CA ILE A 23 -16.79 7.32 -11.06
C ILE A 23 -16.91 5.91 -10.43
N HIS A 24 -16.78 4.83 -11.21
CA HIS A 24 -16.52 3.52 -10.60
C HIS A 24 -15.07 3.51 -10.09
N GLU A 25 -14.87 4.00 -8.87
CA GLU A 25 -13.56 4.03 -8.22
C GLU A 25 -13.03 2.60 -8.10
N ARG A 26 -11.96 2.31 -8.83
CA ARG A 26 -11.20 1.07 -8.69
C ARG A 26 -10.48 1.13 -7.34
N ARG A 27 -11.11 0.61 -6.30
CA ARG A 27 -10.62 0.77 -4.91
C ARG A 27 -9.95 -0.51 -4.42
N GLY A 28 -8.70 -0.37 -3.96
CA GLY A 28 -7.98 -1.41 -3.24
C GLY A 28 -8.25 -1.34 -1.74
N ILE A 29 -7.71 -2.30 -0.99
CA ILE A 29 -7.78 -2.32 0.48
C ILE A 29 -6.68 -1.42 1.05
N ASP A 30 -7.05 -0.50 1.94
CA ASP A 30 -6.08 0.37 2.62
C ASP A 30 -5.07 -0.45 3.42
N THR A 31 -3.82 0.01 3.47
CA THR A 31 -2.71 -0.70 4.11
C THR A 31 -2.16 0.06 5.30
N VAL A 32 -1.65 -0.67 6.29
CA VAL A 32 -1.01 -0.11 7.48
C VAL A 32 0.31 -0.83 7.73
N TYR A 33 1.40 -0.08 7.74
CA TYR A 33 2.74 -0.56 8.08
C TYR A 33 3.04 -0.22 9.54
N LEU A 34 3.26 -1.27 10.34
CA LEU A 34 3.63 -1.18 11.75
C LEU A 34 5.14 -1.45 11.86
N ILE A 35 5.90 -0.38 12.01
CA ILE A 35 7.35 -0.35 12.02
C ILE A 35 7.85 -0.30 13.47
N PRO A 36 8.89 -1.04 13.86
CA PRO A 36 9.45 -0.95 15.20
C PRO A 36 9.83 0.49 15.58
N ASN A 37 9.48 0.92 16.79
CA ASN A 37 9.72 2.29 17.23
C ASN A 37 11.21 2.69 17.13
N GLY A 38 11.48 3.79 16.43
CA GLY A 38 12.83 4.33 16.22
C GLY A 38 13.63 3.63 15.11
N TYR A 39 13.02 2.73 14.35
CA TYR A 39 13.68 2.10 13.19
C TYR A 39 13.93 3.13 12.07
N THR A 40 15.17 3.21 11.60
CA THR A 40 15.58 3.98 10.41
C THR A 40 16.31 3.01 9.49
N GLY A 41 15.95 2.98 8.20
CA GLY A 41 16.53 2.05 7.24
C GLY A 41 15.52 1.50 6.24
N CYS A 42 15.96 0.47 5.51
CA CYS A 42 15.15 -0.21 4.49
C CYS A 42 14.09 -1.10 5.13
N VAL A 43 12.84 -0.97 4.67
CA VAL A 43 11.75 -1.86 5.02
C VAL A 43 11.29 -2.61 3.78
N GLY A 44 11.15 -3.94 3.88
CA GLY A 44 10.76 -4.80 2.77
C GLY A 44 9.64 -5.76 3.13
N VAL A 45 8.65 -5.89 2.24
CA VAL A 45 7.58 -6.89 2.30
C VAL A 45 7.78 -7.88 1.15
N PHE A 46 8.12 -9.12 1.50
CA PHE A 46 8.46 -10.21 0.60
C PHE A 46 7.26 -11.13 0.44
N TYR A 47 6.78 -11.26 -0.79
CA TYR A 47 5.55 -11.98 -1.12
C TYR A 47 5.83 -13.42 -1.55
N GLU A 48 4.80 -14.25 -1.53
CA GLU A 48 4.85 -15.64 -2.00
C GLU A 48 5.94 -16.50 -1.35
N VAL A 49 6.38 -16.14 -0.14
CA VAL A 49 7.40 -16.90 0.60
C VAL A 49 6.77 -18.15 1.22
N GLU A 50 7.24 -19.31 0.79
CA GLU A 50 6.70 -20.61 1.22
C GLU A 50 6.79 -20.79 2.75
N GLY A 51 5.71 -21.30 3.36
CA GLY A 51 5.65 -21.59 4.79
C GLY A 51 5.47 -20.37 5.70
N LYS A 52 5.39 -19.15 5.15
CA LYS A 52 5.14 -17.93 5.94
C LYS A 52 3.64 -17.68 6.16
N PRO A 53 3.25 -16.95 7.23
CA PRO A 53 1.86 -16.62 7.44
C PRO A 53 1.31 -15.72 6.32
N PRO A 54 0.06 -15.93 5.87
CA PRO A 54 -0.58 -15.01 4.91
C PRO A 54 -0.97 -13.69 5.57
N LEU A 55 -1.03 -12.63 4.78
CA LEU A 55 -1.64 -11.36 5.16
C LEU A 55 -3.13 -11.55 5.46
N LYS A 56 -3.65 -10.68 6.32
CA LYS A 56 -5.05 -10.69 6.73
C LYS A 56 -5.61 -9.29 6.71
N VAL A 57 -6.85 -9.18 6.27
CA VAL A 57 -7.64 -7.96 6.41
C VAL A 57 -8.19 -7.91 7.84
N GLN A 58 -7.90 -6.83 8.55
CA GLN A 58 -8.38 -6.55 9.91
C GLN A 58 -8.91 -5.13 9.96
N ASN A 59 -10.19 -4.97 10.35
CA ASN A 59 -10.87 -3.68 10.34
C ASN A 59 -10.74 -2.96 8.99
N GLU A 60 -11.04 -3.68 7.91
CA GLU A 60 -11.01 -3.17 6.52
C GLU A 60 -9.63 -2.72 6.02
N LYS A 61 -8.55 -3.07 6.74
CA LYS A 61 -7.17 -2.74 6.37
C LYS A 61 -6.27 -3.97 6.37
N ILE A 62 -5.25 -3.95 5.54
CA ILE A 62 -4.17 -4.95 5.60
C ILE A 62 -3.09 -4.45 6.55
N ILE A 63 -2.75 -5.27 7.54
CA ILE A 63 -1.77 -4.90 8.57
C ILE A 63 -0.44 -5.60 8.29
N HIS A 64 0.57 -4.82 7.92
CA HIS A 64 1.95 -5.26 7.71
C HIS A 64 2.74 -5.03 8.99
N LYS A 65 3.09 -6.11 9.70
CA LYS A 65 3.93 -6.04 10.91
C LYS A 65 5.38 -6.26 10.54
N ILE A 66 6.18 -5.22 10.60
CA ILE A 66 7.59 -5.26 10.20
C ILE A 66 8.43 -5.74 11.39
N SER A 67 9.34 -6.69 11.16
CA SER A 67 10.29 -7.16 12.18
C SER A 67 11.42 -6.16 12.42
N LYS A 68 12.21 -6.39 13.47
CA LYS A 68 13.29 -5.49 13.92
C LYS A 68 14.41 -5.28 12.90
N ASP A 69 14.53 -6.19 11.94
CA ASP A 69 15.46 -6.13 10.80
C ASP A 69 14.88 -5.38 9.58
N GLY A 70 13.65 -4.86 9.68
CA GLY A 70 12.98 -4.16 8.58
C GLY A 70 12.23 -5.09 7.61
N ARG A 71 12.15 -6.40 7.88
CA ARG A 71 11.53 -7.34 6.94
C ARG A 71 10.10 -7.73 7.34
N LEU A 72 9.32 -8.16 6.37
CA LEU A 72 8.09 -8.93 6.54
C LEU A 72 8.02 -9.94 5.43
N GLU A 73 7.94 -11.22 5.76
CA GLU A 73 7.76 -12.30 4.78
C GLU A 73 6.35 -12.87 4.91
N THR A 74 5.67 -13.07 3.78
CA THR A 74 4.29 -13.55 3.73
C THR A 74 4.09 -14.52 2.59
N SER A 75 3.16 -15.47 2.76
CA SER A 75 2.73 -16.36 1.67
C SER A 75 1.67 -15.72 0.78
N SER A 76 1.21 -14.51 1.09
CA SER A 76 0.27 -13.79 0.24
C SER A 76 0.95 -13.29 -1.04
N PRO A 77 0.24 -13.23 -2.17
CA PRO A 77 0.76 -12.58 -3.37
C PRO A 77 0.84 -11.05 -3.16
N GLU A 78 1.68 -10.37 -3.95
CA GLU A 78 1.75 -8.90 -3.97
C GLU A 78 0.37 -8.27 -4.22
N SER A 79 -0.43 -8.90 -5.08
CA SER A 79 -1.79 -8.46 -5.41
C SER A 79 -2.83 -8.64 -4.30
N PHE A 80 -2.44 -9.09 -3.10
CA PHE A 80 -3.36 -9.27 -1.99
C PHE A 80 -3.95 -7.92 -1.54
N GLY A 81 -5.26 -7.76 -1.70
CA GLY A 81 -5.98 -6.51 -1.41
C GLY A 81 -6.05 -5.54 -2.58
N TRP A 82 -5.50 -5.89 -3.74
CA TRP A 82 -5.67 -5.10 -4.94
C TRP A 82 -7.11 -5.18 -5.44
N TYR A 83 -7.56 -4.13 -6.13
CA TYR A 83 -8.85 -4.11 -6.82
C TYR A 83 -8.98 -5.27 -7.83
N SER A 84 -7.87 -5.61 -8.52
CA SER A 84 -7.80 -6.75 -9.43
C SER A 84 -6.39 -7.35 -9.46
N ARG A 85 -6.21 -8.45 -10.20
CA ARG A 85 -4.89 -9.11 -10.35
C ARG A 85 -3.82 -8.24 -11.02
N ILE A 86 -4.20 -7.17 -11.71
CA ILE A 86 -3.31 -6.32 -12.50
C ILE A 86 -3.38 -4.84 -12.12
N ASP A 87 -4.22 -4.48 -11.15
CA ASP A 87 -4.49 -3.10 -10.77
C ASP A 87 -4.76 -3.07 -9.27
N SER A 88 -3.85 -2.43 -8.52
CA SER A 88 -3.99 -2.26 -7.07
C SER A 88 -5.23 -1.47 -6.70
N GLY A 89 -5.71 -0.61 -7.61
CA GLY A 89 -6.73 0.36 -7.32
C GLY A 89 -6.23 1.44 -6.36
N TRP A 90 -6.99 2.52 -6.26
CA TRP A 90 -6.75 3.58 -5.30
C TRP A 90 -6.93 3.04 -3.87
N HIS A 91 -5.91 3.23 -3.05
CA HIS A 91 -5.90 2.86 -1.64
C HIS A 91 -4.93 3.77 -0.88
N ASN A 92 -5.11 3.87 0.43
CA ASN A 92 -4.25 4.65 1.31
C ASN A 92 -3.23 3.74 1.99
N SER A 93 -2.01 4.26 2.16
CA SER A 93 -0.96 3.64 2.97
C SER A 93 -0.70 4.50 4.20
N GLU A 94 -0.77 3.88 5.38
CA GLU A 94 -0.46 4.54 6.65
C GLU A 94 0.76 3.88 7.32
N TYR A 95 1.65 4.70 7.84
CA TYR A 95 2.90 4.26 8.46
C TYR A 95 2.91 4.66 9.94
N TYR A 96 3.20 3.71 10.83
CA TYR A 96 3.28 3.95 12.27
C TYR A 96 4.51 3.32 12.87
N TYR A 97 5.15 4.03 13.81
CA TYR A 97 5.96 3.36 14.82
C TYR A 97 5.07 2.66 15.85
N VAL A 98 5.48 1.46 16.25
CA VAL A 98 4.86 0.67 17.30
C VAL A 98 5.84 0.28 18.39
N ASP A 99 5.35 0.16 19.62
CA ASP A 99 6.13 -0.40 20.73
C ASP A 99 6.27 -1.93 20.63
N ASN A 100 6.98 -2.53 21.59
CA ASN A 100 7.20 -3.98 21.65
C ASN A 100 5.90 -4.79 21.81
N GLN A 101 4.78 -4.17 22.19
CA GLN A 101 3.46 -4.81 22.30
C GLN A 101 2.62 -4.61 21.03
N GLY A 102 3.15 -3.90 20.02
CA GLY A 102 2.46 -3.59 18.77
C GLY A 102 1.50 -2.40 18.89
N LYS A 103 1.53 -1.63 19.99
CA LYS A 103 0.70 -0.43 20.14
C LYS A 103 1.34 0.71 19.34
N LYS A 104 0.52 1.41 18.54
CA LYS A 104 0.93 2.60 17.78
C LYS A 104 1.38 3.71 18.73
N VAL A 105 2.61 4.18 18.55
CA VAL A 105 3.20 5.26 19.37
C VAL A 105 3.40 6.56 18.59
N LYS A 106 3.62 6.48 17.27
CA LYS A 106 3.78 7.67 16.40
C LYS A 106 3.28 7.36 14.99
N LYS A 107 2.48 8.25 14.40
CA LYS A 107 2.17 8.23 12.97
C LYS A 107 3.31 8.90 12.21
N LEU A 108 3.81 8.24 11.17
CA LEU A 108 4.82 8.79 10.27
C LEU A 108 4.15 9.58 9.15
N ASN A 109 4.78 10.67 8.75
CA ASN A 109 4.34 11.49 7.63
C ASN A 109 4.94 10.91 6.34
N TRP A 110 4.08 10.46 5.44
CA TRP A 110 4.47 9.86 4.18
C TRP A 110 5.45 10.73 3.36
N GLU A 111 5.23 12.03 3.26
CA GLU A 111 6.07 12.92 2.42
C GLU A 111 7.44 13.26 3.04
N LYS A 112 7.61 13.02 4.35
CA LYS A 112 8.78 13.45 5.13
C LYS A 112 9.61 12.29 5.67
N ASP A 113 8.95 11.22 6.10
CA ASP A 113 9.55 10.12 6.85
C ASP A 113 9.68 8.85 6.00
N ILE A 114 8.99 8.77 4.85
CA ILE A 114 8.97 7.62 3.96
C ILE A 114 9.54 8.03 2.60
N ASN A 115 10.53 7.29 2.11
CA ASN A 115 11.21 7.57 0.85
C ASN A 115 11.37 6.28 0.05
N TRP A 116 11.65 6.41 -1.26
CA TRP A 116 12.07 5.29 -2.12
C TRP A 116 11.10 4.10 -2.14
N GLU A 117 9.79 4.36 -2.10
CA GLU A 117 8.77 3.32 -2.30
C GLU A 117 8.88 2.73 -3.71
N MET A 118 9.06 1.42 -3.81
CA MET A 118 9.07 0.70 -5.09
C MET A 118 8.69 -0.77 -4.91
N THR A 119 8.10 -1.34 -5.97
CA THR A 119 8.11 -2.79 -6.18
C THR A 119 9.42 -3.16 -6.87
N ALA A 120 10.05 -4.24 -6.42
CA ALA A 120 11.26 -4.80 -6.97
C ALA A 120 11.14 -6.32 -7.09
N GLU A 121 11.99 -6.90 -7.93
CA GLU A 121 12.05 -8.34 -8.18
C GLU A 121 13.52 -8.74 -8.34
N ASP A 122 13.94 -9.81 -7.66
CA ASP A 122 15.26 -10.43 -7.84
C ASP A 122 15.19 -11.96 -7.70
N GLU A 123 16.25 -12.66 -8.10
CA GLU A 123 16.30 -14.12 -8.11
C GLU A 123 16.20 -14.76 -6.71
N TYR A 124 16.61 -14.03 -5.66
CA TYR A 124 16.69 -14.54 -4.30
C TYR A 124 15.41 -14.28 -3.50
N ASN A 125 14.89 -13.06 -3.58
CA ASN A 125 13.76 -12.56 -2.81
C ASN A 125 12.42 -12.73 -3.55
N GLY A 126 12.43 -12.96 -4.87
CA GLY A 126 11.23 -12.90 -5.70
C GLY A 126 10.65 -11.49 -5.76
N ASN A 127 9.32 -11.36 -5.84
CA ASN A 127 8.64 -10.07 -5.82
C ASN A 127 8.54 -9.49 -4.41
N TYR A 128 8.94 -8.24 -4.24
CA TYR A 128 8.84 -7.54 -2.96
C TYR A 128 8.54 -6.06 -3.11
N PHE A 129 7.85 -5.50 -2.12
CA PHE A 129 7.66 -4.06 -1.98
C PHE A 129 8.65 -3.52 -0.95
N THR A 130 9.34 -2.43 -1.26
CA THR A 130 10.35 -1.83 -0.37
C THR A 130 10.17 -0.33 -0.26
N PHE A 131 10.57 0.22 0.89
CA PHE A 131 10.65 1.65 1.15
C PHE A 131 11.72 1.94 2.20
N PHE A 132 12.15 3.19 2.31
CA PHE A 132 13.11 3.64 3.30
C PHE A 132 12.43 4.51 4.35
N VAL A 133 12.66 4.20 5.63
CA VAL A 133 12.22 5.00 6.77
C VAL A 133 13.36 5.91 7.21
N GLY A 134 13.17 7.23 7.11
CA GLY A 134 14.17 8.24 7.47
C GLY A 134 13.84 9.60 6.85
N GLY A 135 14.50 10.66 7.31
CA GLY A 135 14.32 12.00 6.72
C GLY A 135 14.92 12.09 5.32
N ARG A 136 14.53 13.10 4.52
CA ARG A 136 15.12 13.34 3.18
C ARG A 136 16.64 13.47 3.19
N ASP A 137 17.20 14.01 4.27
CA ASP A 137 18.66 14.15 4.42
C ASP A 137 19.34 12.79 4.71
N ASP A 138 18.63 11.86 5.36
CA ASP A 138 19.09 10.49 5.61
C ASP A 138 18.97 9.61 4.35
N ALA A 139 18.09 10.01 3.43
CA ALA A 139 17.86 9.38 2.14
C ALA A 139 18.83 9.88 1.04
N SER A 140 19.87 10.64 1.41
CA SER A 140 20.80 11.27 0.46
C SER A 140 21.46 10.23 -0.45
N THR A 141 21.43 10.54 -1.76
CA THR A 141 21.98 9.77 -2.88
C THR A 141 23.38 9.18 -2.62
N PRO A 142 23.66 7.94 -3.06
CA PRO A 142 22.82 7.09 -3.90
C PRO A 142 21.67 6.44 -3.12
N GLN A 143 20.61 6.05 -3.84
CA GLN A 143 19.51 5.25 -3.28
C GLN A 143 20.11 4.10 -2.45
N PRO A 144 19.68 3.89 -1.20
CA PRO A 144 20.19 2.77 -0.42
C PRO A 144 19.90 1.47 -1.16
N GLU A 145 20.92 0.62 -1.32
CA GLU A 145 20.79 -0.74 -1.89
C GLU A 145 19.97 -1.60 -0.92
N CYS A 146 18.66 -1.37 -0.90
CA CYS A 146 17.74 -2.07 -0.02
C CYS A 146 17.52 -3.49 -0.55
N PHE A 147 18.03 -4.47 0.20
CA PHE A 147 17.79 -5.91 0.02
C PHE A 147 18.20 -6.54 -1.32
N SER A 148 18.67 -5.73 -2.28
CA SER A 148 19.38 -6.17 -3.48
C SER A 148 20.58 -7.02 -3.07
N GLN A 149 20.63 -8.26 -3.56
CA GLN A 149 21.75 -9.18 -3.39
C GLN A 149 22.27 -9.67 -4.73
#